data_AF-A0A643K3J7-F1
#
_entry.id   AF-A0A643K3J7-F1
#
_cell.length_a   1.000
_cell.length_b   1.000
_cell.length_c   1.000
_cell.angle_alpha   90.00
_cell.angle_beta   90.00
_cell.angle_gamma   90.00
#
_symmetry.space_group_name_H-M   'P 1'
#
loop_
_entity.id
_entity.type
_entity.pdbx_description
1 polymer ?
#
loop_
_entity_poly.entity_id
_entity_poly.type
_entity_poly.pdbx_seq_one_letter_code
_entity_poly.pdbx_strand_id
1 'polypeptide(L)'
;MVWVRSEHAGALAVVSTWLCALLPWNITYSSSIAGISLLFVRFPFVEIQYAWGLSQRVAVRDPLSAMTLQAGQSVAVAYQTWLLGAAAMALALLFSFGYYLREDSLEAGPVDPVRLLGGLLGVVGVVLAASSYLLATRGIPGLPLPVGVVIAFVFAGILLTVERS
;
A
#
# COMPACT_ATOMS: atom_id res chain seq x y z
N MET A 1 0.75 22.18 -17.08
CA MET A 1 0.53 22.73 -15.72
C MET A 1 1.53 22.03 -14.82
N VAL A 2 2.62 22.70 -14.45
CA VAL A 2 3.66 22.13 -13.58
C VAL A 2 3.13 22.21 -12.15
N TRP A 3 2.65 21.09 -11.61
CA TRP A 3 2.14 21.01 -10.23
C TRP A 3 3.26 21.13 -9.18
N VAL A 4 4.50 20.77 -9.54
CA VAL A 4 5.66 20.78 -8.64
C VAL A 4 6.88 21.24 -9.44
N ARG A 5 7.66 22.18 -8.89
CA ARG A 5 8.92 22.63 -9.51
C ARG A 5 9.89 21.45 -9.59
N SER A 6 10.62 21.33 -10.70
CA SER A 6 11.56 20.23 -10.97
C SER A 6 12.54 19.99 -9.81
N GLU A 7 12.99 21.07 -9.15
CA GLU A 7 13.88 21.06 -7.99
C GLU A 7 13.34 20.31 -6.76
N HIS A 8 12.02 20.10 -6.66
CA HIS A 8 11.37 19.38 -5.55
C HIS A 8 10.87 17.98 -5.94
N ALA A 9 11.05 17.57 -7.20
CA ALA A 9 10.53 16.30 -7.71
C ALA A 9 11.14 15.09 -6.99
N GLY A 10 12.44 15.14 -6.70
CA GLY A 10 13.17 14.09 -5.99
C GLY A 10 12.66 13.90 -4.56
N ALA A 11 12.63 14.99 -3.79
CA ALA A 11 12.11 14.99 -2.42
C ALA A 11 10.64 14.54 -2.37
N LEU A 12 9.80 15.01 -3.30
CA LEU A 12 8.41 14.57 -3.41
C LEU A 12 8.32 13.06 -3.64
N ALA A 13 9.13 12.49 -4.53
CA ALA A 13 9.12 11.06 -4.80
C ALA A 13 9.39 10.26 -3.53
N VAL A 14 10.43 10.62 -2.78
CA VAL A 14 10.81 9.97 -1.52
C VAL A 14 9.70 10.06 -0.48
N VAL A 15 9.20 11.28 -0.22
CA VAL A 15 8.14 11.51 0.77
C VAL A 15 6.86 10.77 0.38
N SER A 16 6.48 10.80 -0.89
CA SER A 16 5.30 10.08 -1.40
C SER A 16 5.42 8.58 -1.18
N THR A 17 6.60 8.00 -1.42
CA THR A 17 6.85 6.58 -1.15
C THR A 17 6.73 6.26 0.34
N TRP A 18 7.28 7.10 1.21
CA TRP A 18 7.20 6.88 2.67
C TRP A 18 5.76 7.03 3.19
N LEU A 19 5.01 8.01 2.68
CA LEU A 19 3.60 8.17 3.01
C LEU A 19 2.79 6.95 2.60
N CYS A 20 2.98 6.44 1.38
CA CYS A 20 2.33 5.21 0.93
C CYS A 20 2.66 4.00 1.82
N ALA A 21 3.90 3.91 2.31
CA ALA A 21 4.32 2.83 3.20
C ALA A 21 3.69 2.89 4.60
N LEU A 22 3.42 4.10 5.09
CA LEU A 22 2.95 4.36 6.46
C LEU A 22 1.43 4.51 6.56
N LEU A 23 0.74 4.79 5.45
CA LEU A 23 -0.72 4.94 5.45
C LEU A 23 -1.43 3.59 5.24
N PRO A 24 -2.65 3.43 5.80
CA PRO A 24 -3.43 2.24 5.56
C PRO A 24 -3.89 2.23 4.09
N TRP A 25 -3.60 1.13 3.39
CA TRP A 25 -4.09 0.91 2.03
C TRP A 25 -5.56 0.48 2.01
N ASN A 26 -6.02 -0.17 3.07
CA ASN A 26 -7.38 -0.67 3.18
C ASN A 26 -7.91 -0.61 4.61
N ILE A 27 -9.15 -0.16 4.75
CA ILE A 27 -9.91 -0.23 6.00
C ILE A 27 -11.20 -0.99 5.72
N THR A 28 -11.45 -2.08 6.44
CA THR A 28 -12.70 -2.85 6.29
C THR A 28 -13.42 -2.89 7.63
N TYR A 29 -14.65 -2.39 7.64
CA TYR A 29 -15.55 -2.52 8.79
C TYR A 29 -16.64 -3.53 8.49
N SER A 30 -16.91 -4.41 9.45
CA SER A 30 -17.98 -5.38 9.43
C SER A 30 -18.73 -5.33 10.75
N SER A 31 -20.04 -5.08 10.69
CA SER A 31 -20.90 -5.01 11.86
C SER A 31 -21.64 -6.32 12.10
N SER A 32 -21.69 -6.75 13.36
CA SER A 32 -22.66 -7.74 13.87
C SER A 32 -22.61 -9.12 13.19
N ILE A 33 -21.41 -9.65 12.92
CA ILE A 33 -21.25 -11.07 12.59
C ILE A 33 -21.36 -11.86 13.88
N ALA A 34 -22.50 -12.53 14.09
CA ALA A 34 -22.77 -13.33 15.30
C ALA A 34 -22.53 -12.56 16.61
N GLY A 35 -22.88 -11.27 16.65
CA GLY A 35 -22.71 -10.41 17.83
C GLY A 35 -21.31 -9.82 18.02
N ILE A 36 -20.41 -10.00 17.04
CA ILE A 36 -19.06 -9.43 17.02
C ILE A 36 -18.93 -8.46 15.86
N SER A 37 -18.40 -7.27 16.13
CA SER A 37 -17.98 -6.29 15.13
C SER A 37 -16.47 -6.38 14.92
N LEU A 38 -16.06 -6.26 13.66
CA LEU A 38 -14.66 -6.36 13.23
C LEU A 38 -14.26 -5.12 12.44
N LEU A 39 -13.12 -4.54 12.81
CA LEU A 39 -12.42 -3.53 12.02
C LEU A 39 -11.03 -4.03 11.68
N PHE A 40 -10.74 -4.04 10.40
CA PHE A 40 -9.40 -4.30 9.88
C PHE A 40 -8.82 -3.01 9.35
N VAL A 41 -7.64 -2.64 9.84
CA VAL A 41 -6.82 -1.55 9.31
C VAL A 41 -5.56 -2.16 8.75
N ARG A 42 -5.39 -2.11 7.43
CA ARG A 42 -4.29 -2.77 6.72
C ARG A 42 -3.34 -1.75 6.15
N PHE A 43 -2.09 -1.87 6.57
CA PHE A 43 -0.93 -1.18 6.04
C PHE A 43 -0.18 -2.14 5.11
N PRO A 44 0.77 -1.66 4.29
CA PRO A 44 1.54 -2.53 3.41
C PRO A 44 2.23 -3.67 4.16
N PHE A 45 2.73 -3.42 5.37
CA PHE A 45 3.53 -4.39 6.14
C PHE A 45 2.87 -4.90 7.42
N VAL A 46 1.65 -4.47 7.73
CA VAL A 46 0.94 -4.89 8.95
C VAL A 46 -0.57 -4.76 8.82
N GLU A 47 -1.30 -5.71 9.37
CA GLU A 47 -2.74 -5.65 9.60
C GLU A 47 -2.99 -5.54 11.10
N ILE A 48 -3.88 -4.62 11.47
CA ILE A 48 -4.44 -4.50 12.81
C ILE A 48 -5.92 -4.87 12.73
N GLN A 49 -6.29 -5.92 13.46
CA GLN A 49 -7.66 -6.39 13.59
C GLN A 49 -8.16 -6.03 15.00
N TYR A 50 -9.21 -5.21 15.04
CA TYR A 50 -9.98 -4.92 16.24
C TYR A 50 -11.28 -5.72 16.21
N ALA A 51 -11.55 -6.46 17.28
CA ALA A 51 -12.80 -7.17 17.48
C ALA A 51 -13.45 -6.69 18.77
N TRP A 52 -14.74 -6.40 18.73
CA TRP A 52 -15.53 -5.99 19.90
C TRP A 52 -16.97 -6.50 19.83
N GLY A 53 -17.67 -6.47 20.96
CA GLY A 53 -19.00 -7.05 21.14
C GLY A 53 -18.98 -7.96 22.37
N LEU A 54 -19.23 -9.25 22.16
CA LEU A 54 -19.21 -10.27 23.22
C LEU A 54 -17.83 -10.44 23.90
N SER A 55 -16.75 -10.05 23.22
CA SER A 55 -15.41 -9.96 23.78
C SER A 55 -14.59 -8.91 23.03
N GLN A 56 -13.57 -8.34 23.67
CA GLN A 56 -12.65 -7.39 23.05
C GLN A 56 -11.31 -8.05 22.79
N ARG A 57 -10.82 -7.93 21.55
CA ARG A 57 -9.51 -8.44 21.16
C ARG A 57 -8.87 -7.53 20.12
N VAL A 58 -7.56 -7.31 20.26
CA VAL A 58 -6.71 -6.72 19.23
C VAL A 58 -5.72 -7.77 18.76
N ALA A 59 -5.57 -7.91 17.44
CA ALA A 59 -4.54 -8.75 16.85
C ALA A 59 -3.75 -7.93 15.83
N VAL A 60 -2.44 -8.14 15.82
CA VAL A 60 -1.50 -7.50 14.89
C VAL A 60 -0.78 -8.60 14.13
N ARG A 61 -0.73 -8.51 12.80
CA ARG A 61 -0.11 -9.52 11.95
C ARG A 61 0.61 -8.87 10.78
N ASP A 62 1.77 -9.39 10.40
CA ASP A 62 2.40 -9.06 9.12
C ASP A 62 1.70 -9.82 7.96
N PRO A 63 1.96 -9.46 6.69
CA PRO A 63 1.32 -10.09 5.53
C PRO A 63 1.56 -11.61 5.43
N LEU A 64 2.73 -12.12 5.85
CA LEU A 64 3.00 -13.56 5.82
C LEU A 64 2.18 -14.28 6.87
N SER A 65 2.19 -13.79 8.12
CA SER A 65 1.38 -14.36 9.21
C SER A 65 -0.13 -14.29 8.94
N ALA A 66 -0.59 -13.23 8.28
CA ALA A 66 -1.99 -13.09 7.87
C ALA A 66 -2.35 -14.06 6.73
N MET A 67 -1.45 -14.24 5.75
CA MET A 67 -1.62 -15.21 4.67
C MET A 67 -1.69 -16.64 5.18
N THR A 68 -0.80 -17.04 6.11
CA THR A 68 -0.79 -18.39 6.68
C THR A 68 -2.06 -18.69 7.47
N LEU A 69 -2.58 -17.72 8.22
CA LEU A 69 -3.85 -17.84 8.93
C LEU A 69 -5.04 -18.11 8.00
N GLN A 70 -5.00 -17.53 6.80
CA GLN A 70 -6.09 -17.62 5.83
C GLN A 70 -5.91 -18.78 4.84
N ALA A 71 -4.90 -19.62 5.02
CA ALA A 71 -4.64 -20.75 4.15
C ALA A 71 -5.86 -21.69 4.08
N GLY A 72 -6.22 -22.10 2.86
CA GLY A 72 -7.39 -22.95 2.61
C GLY A 72 -8.75 -22.22 2.60
N GLN A 73 -8.79 -20.92 2.90
CA GLN A 73 -10.02 -20.11 2.84
C GLN A 73 -10.19 -19.45 1.46
N SER A 74 -11.42 -19.10 1.08
CA SER A 74 -11.71 -18.36 -0.16
C SER A 74 -10.95 -17.03 -0.27
N VAL A 75 -10.73 -16.38 0.89
CA VAL A 75 -10.04 -15.10 1.00
C VAL A 75 -8.52 -15.21 0.89
N ALA A 76 -7.93 -16.43 0.92
CA ALA A 76 -6.48 -16.65 0.90
C ALA A 76 -5.77 -15.90 -0.24
N VAL A 77 -6.38 -15.91 -1.44
CA VAL A 77 -5.85 -15.24 -2.62
C VAL A 77 -5.71 -13.73 -2.40
N ALA A 78 -6.63 -13.10 -1.66
CA ALA A 78 -6.53 -11.67 -1.34
C ALA A 78 -5.29 -11.35 -0.49
N TYR A 79 -4.95 -12.21 0.46
CA TYR A 79 -3.78 -12.07 1.33
C TYR A 79 -2.48 -12.40 0.58
N GLN A 80 -2.48 -13.36 -0.34
CA GLN A 80 -1.36 -13.60 -1.26
C GLN A 80 -1.11 -12.37 -2.16
N THR A 81 -2.17 -11.77 -2.70
CA THR A 81 -2.05 -10.53 -3.49
C THR A 81 -1.53 -9.38 -2.63
N TRP A 82 -1.98 -9.25 -1.38
CA TRP A 82 -1.44 -8.26 -0.45
C TRP A 82 0.06 -8.47 -0.20
N LEU A 83 0.51 -9.71 0.01
CA LEU A 83 1.93 -10.02 0.17
C LEU A 83 2.78 -9.57 -1.03
N LEU A 84 2.28 -9.75 -2.26
CA LEU A 84 2.94 -9.24 -3.47
C LEU A 84 2.99 -7.70 -3.47
N GLY A 85 1.92 -7.03 -3.04
CA GLY A 85 1.89 -5.58 -2.88
C GLY A 85 2.87 -5.09 -1.82
N ALA A 86 3.02 -5.82 -0.72
CA ALA A 86 4.01 -5.56 0.32
C ALA A 86 5.44 -5.69 -0.22
N ALA A 87 5.72 -6.73 -1.01
CA ALA A 87 7.01 -6.91 -1.66
C ALA A 87 7.34 -5.76 -2.64
N ALA A 88 6.36 -5.35 -3.46
CA ALA A 88 6.52 -4.19 -4.35
C ALA A 88 6.76 -2.89 -3.56
N MET A 89 6.06 -2.70 -2.44
CA MET A 89 6.29 -1.55 -1.54
C MET A 89 7.68 -1.59 -0.91
N ALA A 90 8.18 -2.77 -0.52
CA ALA A 90 9.52 -2.92 0.02
C ALA A 90 10.58 -2.52 -1.01
N LEU A 91 10.42 -2.93 -2.27
CA LEU A 91 11.30 -2.50 -3.37
C LEU A 91 11.27 -0.98 -3.56
N ALA A 92 10.08 -0.37 -3.54
CA ALA A 92 9.94 1.08 -3.64
C ALA A 92 10.64 1.80 -2.47
N LEU A 93 10.47 1.32 -1.24
CA LEU A 93 11.13 1.87 -0.06
C LEU A 93 12.65 1.74 -0.13
N LEU A 94 13.17 0.55 -0.47
CA LEU A 94 14.60 0.31 -0.58
C LEU A 94 15.23 1.24 -1.63
N PHE A 95 14.57 1.39 -2.78
CA PHE A 95 15.01 2.33 -3.81
C PHE A 95 14.92 3.78 -3.32
N SER A 96 13.83 4.15 -2.65
CA SER A 96 13.62 5.50 -2.09
C SER A 96 14.69 5.87 -1.06
N PHE A 97 15.07 4.95 -0.16
CA PHE A 97 16.19 5.15 0.76
C PHE A 97 17.51 5.28 0.02
N GLY A 98 17.75 4.44 -0.99
CA GLY A 98 18.93 4.54 -1.85
C GLY A 98 19.02 5.91 -2.52
N TYR A 99 17.91 6.41 -3.05
CA TYR A 99 17.80 7.71 -3.70
C TYR A 99 18.01 8.86 -2.72
N TYR A 100 17.39 8.81 -1.53
CA TYR A 100 17.59 9.80 -0.48
C TYR A 100 19.05 9.89 -0.01
N LEU A 101 19.76 8.75 0.04
CA LEU A 101 21.15 8.70 0.52
C LEU A 101 22.19 8.98 -0.58
N ARG A 102 21.84 8.81 -1.85
CA ARG A 102 22.77 8.88 -3.00
C ARG A 102 22.13 9.58 -4.19
N GLU A 103 21.58 10.76 -3.97
CA GLU A 103 20.86 11.54 -4.98
C GLU A 103 21.71 11.72 -6.25
N ASP A 104 22.88 12.37 -6.15
CA ASP A 104 23.77 12.66 -7.28
C ASP A 104 24.11 11.43 -8.14
N SER A 105 24.36 10.28 -7.50
CA SER A 105 24.75 9.05 -8.20
C SER A 105 23.59 8.42 -8.96
N LEU A 106 22.37 8.50 -8.42
CA LEU A 106 21.18 7.92 -9.03
C LEU A 106 20.57 8.84 -10.08
N GLU A 107 20.71 10.16 -9.93
CA GLU A 107 20.32 11.13 -10.97
C GLU A 107 21.24 11.09 -12.20
N ALA A 108 22.53 10.79 -12.02
CA ALA A 108 23.47 10.56 -13.12
C ALA A 108 23.25 9.23 -13.86
N GLY A 109 22.37 8.37 -13.35
CA GLY A 109 22.06 7.07 -13.93
C GLY A 109 21.20 7.14 -15.21
N PRO A 110 21.04 6.02 -15.92
CA PRO A 110 20.25 5.96 -17.16
C PRO A 110 18.73 5.98 -16.93
N VAL A 111 18.27 5.82 -15.69
CA VAL A 111 16.85 5.75 -15.33
C VAL A 111 16.49 6.91 -14.44
N ASP A 112 15.44 7.66 -14.80
CA ASP A 112 14.91 8.72 -13.97
C ASP A 112 14.35 8.14 -12.65
N PRO A 113 14.97 8.44 -11.49
CA PRO A 113 14.56 7.86 -10.20
C PRO A 113 13.14 8.27 -9.80
N VAL A 114 12.67 9.45 -10.21
CA VAL A 114 11.32 9.94 -9.92
C VAL A 114 10.29 9.14 -10.70
N ARG A 115 10.52 8.90 -12.00
CA ARG A 115 9.64 8.06 -12.83
C ARG A 115 9.65 6.60 -12.38
N LEU A 116 10.80 6.09 -11.94
CA LEU A 116 10.89 4.74 -11.40
C LEU A 116 10.06 4.59 -10.12
N LEU A 117 10.19 5.52 -9.17
CA LEU A 117 9.35 5.53 -7.96
C LEU A 117 7.87 5.72 -8.30
N GLY A 118 7.53 6.58 -9.25
CA GLY A 118 6.16 6.72 -9.76
C GLY A 118 5.60 5.42 -10.33
N GLY A 119 6.39 4.72 -11.13
CA GLY A 119 6.03 3.41 -11.69
C GLY A 119 5.85 2.34 -10.61
N LEU A 120 6.77 2.27 -9.64
CA LEU A 120 6.68 1.34 -8.51
C LEU A 120 5.44 1.61 -7.65
N LEU A 121 5.13 2.87 -7.35
CA LEU A 121 3.90 3.24 -6.64
C LEU A 121 2.65 2.90 -7.46
N GLY A 122 2.70 3.02 -8.78
CA GLY A 122 1.63 2.58 -9.67
C GLY A 122 1.39 1.07 -9.57
N VAL A 123 2.46 0.26 -9.62
CA VAL A 123 2.39 -1.20 -9.44
C VAL A 123 1.82 -1.55 -8.07
N VAL A 124 2.31 -0.91 -7.00
CA VAL A 124 1.76 -1.08 -5.65
C VAL A 124 0.26 -0.77 -5.62
N GLY A 125 -0.16 0.36 -6.21
CA GLY A 125 -1.56 0.74 -6.32
C GLY A 125 -2.41 -0.32 -7.01
N VAL A 126 -1.96 -0.84 -8.16
CA VAL A 126 -2.67 -1.90 -8.90
C VAL A 126 -2.81 -3.18 -8.07
N VAL A 127 -1.73 -3.64 -7.46
CA VAL A 127 -1.74 -4.90 -6.69
C VAL A 127 -2.60 -4.78 -5.44
N LEU A 128 -2.53 -3.66 -4.72
CA LEU A 128 -3.36 -3.41 -3.54
C LEU A 128 -4.83 -3.12 -3.89
N ALA A 129 -5.10 -2.55 -5.07
CA ALA A 129 -6.46 -2.45 -5.62
C ALA A 129 -7.04 -3.85 -5.88
N ALA A 130 -6.26 -4.73 -6.50
CA ALA A 130 -6.66 -6.12 -6.75
C ALA A 130 -6.92 -6.87 -5.43
N SER A 131 -6.05 -6.70 -4.43
CA SER A 131 -6.28 -7.26 -3.09
C SER A 131 -7.55 -6.71 -2.45
N SER A 132 -7.80 -5.40 -2.55
CA SER A 132 -9.04 -4.77 -2.04
C SER A 132 -10.29 -5.35 -2.69
N TYR A 133 -10.28 -5.55 -4.01
CA TYR A 133 -11.37 -6.17 -4.76
C TYR A 133 -11.61 -7.62 -4.32
N LEU A 134 -10.55 -8.40 -4.12
CA LEU A 134 -10.65 -9.78 -3.64
C LEU A 134 -11.19 -9.85 -2.21
N LEU A 135 -10.78 -8.92 -1.33
CA LEU A 135 -11.37 -8.78 0.01
C LEU A 135 -12.87 -8.47 -0.06
N ALA A 136 -13.28 -7.58 -0.97
CA ALA A 136 -14.68 -7.21 -1.15
C ALA A 136 -15.56 -8.39 -1.63
N THR A 137 -15.01 -9.23 -2.51
CA THR A 137 -15.77 -10.27 -3.22
C THR A 137 -15.67 -11.65 -2.58
N ARG A 138 -14.61 -11.92 -1.81
CA ARG A 138 -14.32 -13.25 -1.23
C ARG A 138 -14.10 -13.22 0.27
N GLY A 139 -14.04 -12.04 0.88
CA GLY A 139 -13.77 -11.84 2.29
C GLY A 139 -15.04 -11.75 3.14
N ILE A 140 -14.84 -11.24 4.34
CA ILE A 140 -15.90 -11.06 5.34
C ILE A 140 -16.86 -9.95 4.86
N PRO A 141 -18.19 -10.08 5.05
CA PRO A 141 -19.15 -9.04 4.69
C PRO A 141 -18.77 -7.69 5.33
N GLY A 142 -18.51 -6.68 4.49
CA GLY A 142 -18.09 -5.36 4.92
C GLY A 142 -17.73 -4.50 3.72
N LEU A 143 -17.57 -3.19 3.94
CA LEU A 143 -17.15 -2.26 2.89
C LEU A 143 -15.64 -2.00 3.02
N PRO A 144 -14.80 -2.56 2.14
CA PRO A 144 -13.40 -2.20 2.08
C PRO A 144 -13.24 -0.81 1.48
N LEU A 145 -12.62 0.10 2.23
CA LEU A 145 -12.25 1.45 1.81
C LEU A 145 -10.78 1.45 1.38
N PRO A 146 -10.46 1.52 0.07
CA PRO A 146 -9.10 1.39 -0.45
C PRO A 146 -8.35 2.74 -0.41
N VAL A 147 -8.24 3.36 0.77
CA VAL A 147 -7.75 4.75 0.93
C VAL A 147 -6.33 4.92 0.39
N GLY A 148 -5.37 4.09 0.82
CA GLY A 148 -3.99 4.18 0.34
C GLY A 148 -3.80 3.73 -1.11
N VAL A 149 -4.73 2.99 -1.71
CA VAL A 149 -4.72 2.67 -3.15
C VAL A 149 -4.92 3.94 -3.97
N VAL A 150 -5.93 4.75 -3.61
CA VAL A 150 -6.20 6.03 -4.27
C VAL A 150 -4.99 6.95 -4.14
N ILE A 151 -4.41 7.04 -2.93
CA ILE A 151 -3.21 7.85 -2.68
C ILE A 151 -2.02 7.36 -3.53
N ALA A 152 -1.79 6.05 -3.60
CA ALA A 152 -0.71 5.48 -4.42
C ALA A 152 -0.87 5.83 -5.90
N PHE A 153 -2.10 5.77 -6.45
CA PHE A 153 -2.36 6.17 -7.84
C PHE A 153 -2.18 7.67 -8.06
N VAL A 154 -2.61 8.51 -7.12
CA VAL A 154 -2.39 9.95 -7.21
C VAL A 154 -0.90 10.27 -7.25
N PHE A 155 -0.11 9.71 -6.34
CA PHE A 155 1.34 9.91 -6.34
C PHE A 155 2.01 9.31 -7.57
N ALA A 156 1.63 8.12 -8.01
CA ALA A 156 2.13 7.54 -9.25
C ALA A 156 1.87 8.45 -10.45
N GLY A 157 0.63 8.95 -10.59
CA GLY A 157 0.25 9.87 -11.66
C GLY A 157 1.05 11.17 -11.63
N ILE A 158 1.21 11.77 -10.45
CA ILE A 158 2.03 12.98 -10.28
C ILE A 158 3.48 12.69 -10.71
N LEU A 159 4.14 11.68 -10.12
CA LEU A 159 5.55 11.40 -10.37
C LEU A 159 5.84 10.99 -11.82
N LEU A 160 4.91 10.32 -12.50
CA LEU A 160 5.05 9.93 -13.91
C LEU A 160 4.83 11.09 -14.89
N THR A 161 4.15 12.15 -14.47
CA THR A 161 3.81 13.31 -15.29
C THR A 161 4.62 14.57 -14.99
N VAL A 162 5.48 14.54 -13.98
CA VAL A 162 6.42 15.64 -13.70
C VAL A 162 7.34 15.86 -14.90
N GLU A 163 7.40 17.11 -15.35
CA GLU A 163 8.38 17.59 -16.33
C GLU A 163 9.72 17.80 -15.63
N ARG A 164 10.76 17.12 -16.12
CA ARG A 164 12.14 17.29 -15.68
C ARG A 164 12.96 17.75 -16.90
N SER A 165 13.64 18.88 -16.76
CA SER A 165 14.45 19.56 -17.78
C SER A 165 15.92 19.26 -17.60
#